data_AF-A0A1G3HCP6-F1
#
_entry.id   AF-A0A1G3HCP6-F1
#
_cell.length_a   1.000
_cell.length_b   1.000
_cell.length_c   1.000
_cell.angle_alpha   90.00
_cell.angle_beta   90.00
_cell.angle_gamma   90.00
#
_symmetry.space_group_name_H-M   'P 1'
#
loop_
_entity.id
_entity.type
_entity.pdbx_description
1 polymer ?
#
loop_
_entity_poly.entity_id
_entity_poly.type
_entity_poly.pdbx_seq_one_letter_code
_entity_poly.pdbx_strand_id
1 'polypeptide(L)'
;MSLMMLLAAAFCVPAHSQLNLGEAFPAARDMSAKSREVLAEIQRKADDAEFKKWGIDPQLLFLTHRNQDCIDADCIPMRRALVDALRAVPPFLRTNDLQMIFWDDPGDEGMPEGQADGEAVSITASTSKLQRVLVHELAHHYDEHNGEVTGTYLNIRFAKQPLWNELDALWKHIREKKSAGRPKIDDYVRAELRRLRVPRRDDDDVHLTGDYYEYWAGSVELYWLDKGDRKALQSYLIDDEIDFLKKLFESPERSATRHGPQGASSLPSGLSSSCPTSSRRNSRRKVW
;
A
#
# COMPACT_ATOMS: atom_id res chain seq x y z
N MET A 1 11.36 21.79 34.53
CA MET A 1 11.00 21.04 35.75
C MET A 1 9.77 21.72 36.36
N SER A 2 8.55 21.18 36.17
CA SER A 2 7.34 21.48 36.96
C SER A 2 6.08 20.90 36.28
N LEU A 3 5.94 19.57 36.33
CA LEU A 3 4.66 18.89 36.02
C LEU A 3 4.38 17.71 36.98
N MET A 4 5.39 17.24 37.73
CA MET A 4 5.25 16.12 38.67
C MET A 4 4.73 16.47 40.07
N MET A 5 4.56 17.75 40.43
CA MET A 5 4.11 18.11 41.79
C MET A 5 2.59 18.17 41.97
N LEU A 6 1.77 18.06 40.92
CA LEU A 6 0.30 18.13 41.03
C LEU A 6 -0.39 16.78 41.30
N LEU A 7 0.34 15.66 41.25
CA LEU A 7 -0.24 14.32 41.45
C LEU A 7 -0.11 13.76 42.89
N ALA A 8 0.60 14.45 43.79
CA ALA A 8 0.87 13.94 45.15
C ALA A 8 -0.14 14.40 46.22
N ALA A 9 -1.05 15.33 45.94
CA ALA A 9 -1.94 15.91 46.95
C ALA A 9 -3.31 15.20 47.10
N ALA A 10 -3.55 14.09 46.40
CA ALA A 10 -4.87 13.43 46.38
C ALA A 10 -5.04 12.27 47.38
N PHE A 11 -4.02 11.90 48.16
CA PHE A 11 -4.02 10.63 48.93
C PHE A 11 -4.06 10.78 50.46
N CYS A 12 -4.62 11.86 51.00
CA CYS A 12 -4.87 12.00 52.44
C CYS A 12 -6.17 12.77 52.70
N VAL A 13 -7.33 12.19 52.39
CA VAL A 13 -8.64 12.70 52.84
C VAL A 13 -9.35 11.60 53.62
N PRO A 14 -9.82 11.86 54.86
CA PRO A 14 -10.49 10.88 55.70
C PRO A 14 -11.85 10.46 55.12
N ALA A 15 -12.16 9.17 55.26
CA ALA A 15 -13.25 8.45 54.60
C ALA A 15 -14.69 8.79 55.04
N HIS A 16 -14.98 9.99 55.58
CA HIS A 16 -16.28 10.32 56.19
C HIS A 16 -17.03 11.51 55.56
N SER A 17 -16.75 11.84 54.30
CA SER A 17 -17.60 12.75 53.53
C SER A 17 -17.88 12.15 52.15
N GLN A 18 -18.90 11.29 52.07
CA GLN A 18 -19.60 11.05 50.80
C GLN A 18 -20.41 12.31 50.45
N LEU A 19 -19.70 13.39 50.13
CA LEU A 19 -20.28 14.47 49.36
C LEU A 19 -20.63 13.88 47.98
N ASN A 20 -21.87 14.10 47.55
CA ASN A 20 -22.37 13.80 46.21
C ASN A 20 -21.51 14.54 45.16
N LEU A 21 -20.35 13.97 44.82
CA LEU A 21 -19.42 14.46 43.80
C LEU A 21 -20.04 14.38 42.38
N GLY A 22 -21.23 13.79 42.24
CA GLY A 22 -21.98 13.75 40.99
C GLY A 22 -22.52 15.11 40.53
N GLU A 23 -22.75 16.07 41.43
CA GLU A 23 -23.41 17.35 41.10
C GLU A 23 -22.45 18.55 41.03
N ALA A 24 -21.26 18.47 41.60
CA ALA A 24 -20.35 19.62 41.74
C ALA A 24 -19.40 19.88 40.55
N PHE A 25 -19.38 19.04 39.50
CA PHE A 25 -18.41 19.20 38.40
C PHE A 25 -18.95 19.09 36.96
N PRO A 26 -20.10 19.69 36.60
CA PRO A 26 -20.44 19.88 35.19
C PRO A 26 -19.37 20.72 34.45
N ALA A 27 -18.74 21.71 35.12
CA ALA A 27 -17.68 22.53 34.55
C ALA A 27 -16.37 21.76 34.26
N ALA A 28 -15.98 20.80 35.12
CA ALA A 28 -14.79 19.99 34.86
C ALA A 28 -15.03 18.94 33.76
N ARG A 29 -16.26 18.40 33.68
CA ARG A 29 -16.69 17.56 32.54
C ARG A 29 -16.70 18.35 31.22
N ASP A 30 -17.20 19.59 31.22
CA ASP A 30 -17.18 20.47 30.04
C ASP A 30 -15.74 20.83 29.61
N MET A 31 -14.84 21.13 30.56
CA MET A 31 -13.42 21.32 30.28
C MET A 31 -12.76 20.08 29.67
N SER A 32 -13.16 18.87 30.10
CA SER A 32 -12.68 17.61 29.51
C SER A 32 -13.17 17.38 28.08
N ALA A 33 -14.37 17.87 27.75
CA ALA A 33 -14.93 17.73 26.40
C ALA A 33 -14.20 18.66 25.43
N LYS A 34 -14.06 19.93 25.79
CA LYS A 34 -13.29 20.93 25.03
C LYS A 34 -11.82 20.52 24.87
N SER A 35 -11.19 19.98 25.92
CA SER A 35 -9.81 19.50 25.83
C SER A 35 -9.67 18.32 24.86
N ARG A 36 -10.65 17.39 24.86
CA ARG A 36 -10.66 16.26 23.90
C ARG A 36 -10.85 16.74 22.47
N GLU A 37 -11.71 17.73 22.25
CA GLU A 37 -11.93 18.35 20.94
C GLU A 37 -10.66 19.02 20.41
N VAL A 38 -9.97 19.81 21.25
CA VAL A 38 -8.69 20.44 20.89
C VAL A 38 -7.61 19.40 20.56
N LEU A 39 -7.50 18.33 21.34
CA LEU A 39 -6.55 17.25 21.06
C LEU A 39 -6.88 16.50 19.76
N ALA A 40 -8.16 16.23 19.49
CA ALA A 40 -8.61 15.61 18.25
C ALA A 40 -8.29 16.50 17.03
N GLU A 41 -8.43 17.81 17.15
CA GLU A 41 -8.10 18.77 16.09
C GLU A 41 -6.58 18.88 15.85
N ILE A 42 -5.78 18.92 16.92
CA ILE A 42 -4.31 18.85 16.80
C ILE A 42 -3.89 17.56 16.10
N GLN A 43 -4.54 16.46 16.45
CA GLN A 43 -4.28 15.16 15.84
C GLN A 43 -4.62 15.17 14.35
N ARG A 44 -5.82 15.64 14.00
CA ARG A 44 -6.26 15.77 12.61
C ARG A 44 -5.28 16.57 11.77
N LYS A 45 -4.82 17.73 12.27
CA LYS A 45 -3.82 18.56 11.60
C LYS A 45 -2.48 17.85 11.39
N ALA A 46 -2.04 17.07 12.38
CA ALA A 46 -0.81 16.29 12.26
C ALA A 46 -0.94 15.17 11.21
N ASP A 47 -2.10 14.51 11.13
CA ASP A 47 -2.38 13.49 10.12
C ASP A 47 -2.50 14.11 8.72
N ASP A 48 -3.19 15.25 8.59
CA ASP A 48 -3.29 16.04 7.34
C ASP A 48 -1.92 16.44 6.79
N ALA A 49 -0.99 16.81 7.69
CA ALA A 49 0.38 17.13 7.31
C ALA A 49 1.12 15.89 6.78
N GLU A 50 0.81 14.69 7.26
CA GLU A 50 1.38 13.46 6.72
C GLU A 50 0.81 13.12 5.35
N PHE A 51 -0.52 13.17 5.18
CA PHE A 51 -1.16 12.95 3.88
C PHE A 51 -0.61 13.89 2.80
N LYS A 52 -0.43 15.17 3.14
CA LYS A 52 0.16 16.16 2.22
C LYS A 52 1.60 15.85 1.81
N LYS A 53 2.38 15.13 2.63
CA LYS A 53 3.69 14.65 2.18
C LYS A 53 3.50 13.72 0.99
N TRP A 54 2.52 12.83 1.03
CA TRP A 54 2.22 11.87 -0.03
C TRP A 54 1.46 12.46 -1.24
N GLY A 55 1.27 13.79 -1.29
CA GLY A 55 0.47 14.43 -2.34
C GLY A 55 -1.04 14.32 -2.15
N ILE A 56 -1.48 13.61 -1.11
CA ILE A 56 -2.90 13.30 -0.86
C ILE A 56 -3.59 14.54 -0.30
N ASP A 57 -4.71 14.92 -0.91
CA ASP A 57 -5.59 15.93 -0.33
C ASP A 57 -6.40 15.29 0.81
N PRO A 58 -6.25 15.76 2.07
CA PRO A 58 -7.02 15.21 3.18
C PRO A 58 -8.54 15.31 3.03
N GLN A 59 -9.03 16.21 2.16
CA GLN A 59 -10.45 16.36 1.82
C GLN A 59 -10.95 15.31 0.81
N LEU A 60 -10.04 14.62 0.13
CA LEU A 60 -10.31 13.54 -0.84
C LEU A 60 -10.03 12.16 -0.25
N LEU A 61 -10.13 12.03 1.07
CA LEU A 61 -10.05 10.74 1.76
C LEU A 61 -11.45 10.17 1.97
N PHE A 62 -11.68 8.97 1.44
CA PHE A 62 -12.92 8.23 1.63
C PHE A 62 -12.61 6.99 2.46
N LEU A 63 -13.07 6.97 3.71
CA LEU A 63 -12.79 5.90 4.67
C LEU A 63 -14.10 5.27 5.11
N THR A 64 -14.22 3.95 4.94
CA THR A 64 -15.38 3.17 5.38
C THR A 64 -14.94 2.06 6.31
N HIS A 65 -15.67 1.84 7.40
CA HIS A 65 -15.46 0.71 8.31
C HIS A 65 -16.71 -0.14 8.37
N ARG A 66 -16.60 -1.43 8.01
CA ARG A 66 -17.72 -2.39 7.98
C ARG A 66 -18.92 -1.86 7.19
N ASN A 67 -18.67 -1.32 6.00
CA ASN A 67 -19.67 -0.71 5.11
C ASN A 67 -20.38 0.53 5.69
N GLN A 68 -19.77 1.20 6.68
CA GLN A 68 -20.26 2.48 7.20
C GLN A 68 -19.23 3.55 6.89
N ASP A 69 -19.70 4.65 6.28
CA ASP A 69 -18.89 5.85 6.11
C ASP A 69 -18.38 6.29 7.48
N CYS A 70 -17.06 6.38 7.63
CA CYS A 70 -16.51 7.03 8.79
C CYS A 70 -16.71 8.53 8.59
N ILE A 71 -17.47 9.15 9.50
CA ILE A 71 -17.70 10.59 9.56
C ILE A 71 -17.19 11.11 10.91
N ASP A 72 -16.58 12.30 10.92
CA ASP A 72 -16.15 13.02 12.12
C ASP A 72 -15.12 12.29 13.02
N ALA A 73 -15.42 12.17 14.32
CA ALA A 73 -14.48 11.71 15.34
C ALA A 73 -14.18 10.20 15.21
N ASP A 74 -15.12 9.43 14.67
CA ASP A 74 -14.98 7.99 14.51
C ASP A 74 -13.98 7.63 13.39
N CYS A 75 -13.63 8.58 12.51
CA CYS A 75 -12.56 8.41 11.52
C CYS A 75 -11.16 8.45 12.13
N ILE A 76 -10.98 9.03 13.32
CA ILE A 76 -9.63 9.34 13.84
C ILE A 76 -8.75 8.08 13.91
N PRO A 77 -9.23 6.93 14.43
CA PRO A 77 -8.44 5.70 14.45
C PRO A 77 -8.07 5.20 13.04
N MET A 78 -8.98 5.28 12.06
CA MET A 78 -8.68 4.88 10.69
C MET A 78 -7.67 5.83 10.02
N ARG A 79 -7.87 7.15 10.14
CA ARG A 79 -6.90 8.13 9.62
C ARG A 79 -5.51 7.87 10.19
N ARG A 80 -5.44 7.57 11.49
CA ARG A 80 -4.20 7.21 12.17
C ARG A 80 -3.58 5.93 11.62
N ALA A 81 -4.37 4.87 11.47
CA ALA A 81 -3.91 3.61 10.90
C ALA A 81 -3.36 3.80 9.47
N LEU A 82 -4.03 4.61 8.64
CA LEU A 82 -3.57 4.92 7.29
C LEU A 82 -2.27 5.74 7.30
N VAL A 83 -2.16 6.74 8.18
CA VAL A 83 -0.93 7.51 8.39
C VAL A 83 0.23 6.62 8.81
N ASP A 84 0.01 5.69 9.74
CA ASP A 84 1.04 4.78 10.21
C ASP A 84 1.43 3.78 9.13
N ALA A 85 0.47 3.30 8.33
CA ALA A 85 0.75 2.48 7.14
C ALA A 85 1.62 3.25 6.14
N LEU A 86 1.23 4.47 5.76
CA LEU A 86 1.98 5.34 4.84
C LEU A 86 3.40 5.60 5.33
N ARG A 87 3.61 5.88 6.63
CA ARG A 87 4.95 6.12 7.19
C ARG A 87 5.89 4.93 7.07
N ALA A 88 5.35 3.71 7.03
CA ALA A 88 6.14 2.50 6.94
C ALA A 88 6.23 1.95 5.50
N VAL A 89 5.56 2.58 4.53
CA VAL A 89 5.79 2.37 3.09
C VAL A 89 7.19 2.88 2.71
N PRO A 90 7.92 2.19 1.81
CA PRO A 90 9.20 2.65 1.28
C PRO A 90 9.12 4.06 0.65
N PRO A 91 10.05 4.98 0.97
CA PRO A 91 10.00 6.35 0.45
C PRO A 91 10.03 6.48 -1.08
N PHE A 92 10.61 5.51 -1.82
CA PHE A 92 10.64 5.57 -3.28
C PHE A 92 9.26 5.40 -3.93
N LEU A 93 8.30 4.76 -3.24
CA LEU A 93 6.92 4.63 -3.70
C LEU A 93 6.10 5.91 -3.51
N ARG A 94 6.66 6.90 -2.81
CA ARG A 94 6.01 8.19 -2.64
C ARG A 94 6.03 8.94 -3.97
N THR A 95 4.84 9.28 -4.44
CA THR A 95 4.64 10.17 -5.58
C THR A 95 4.04 11.49 -5.10
N ASN A 96 4.05 12.52 -5.95
CA ASN A 96 3.50 13.84 -5.61
C ASN A 96 2.11 14.08 -6.23
N ASP A 97 1.58 13.09 -6.94
CA ASP A 97 0.38 13.16 -7.77
C ASP A 97 -0.73 12.21 -7.27
N LEU A 98 -0.45 11.39 -6.25
CA LEU A 98 -1.48 10.63 -5.55
C LEU A 98 -2.37 11.61 -4.79
N GLN A 99 -3.52 11.96 -5.35
CA GLN A 99 -4.44 12.93 -4.76
C GLN A 99 -5.44 12.29 -3.79
N MET A 100 -5.80 11.02 -4.02
CA MET A 100 -6.98 10.40 -3.42
C MET A 100 -6.72 8.98 -2.92
N ILE A 101 -7.24 8.66 -1.73
CA ILE A 101 -7.29 7.28 -1.21
C ILE A 101 -8.72 6.95 -0.82
N PHE A 102 -9.23 5.85 -1.35
CA PHE A 102 -10.41 5.15 -0.87
C PHE A 102 -9.96 3.94 -0.06
N TRP A 103 -10.38 3.85 1.20
CA TRP A 103 -10.11 2.66 2.02
C TRP A 103 -11.39 2.16 2.68
N ASP A 104 -11.78 0.93 2.31
CA ASP A 104 -12.81 0.14 2.98
C ASP A 104 -12.18 -0.92 3.88
N ASP A 105 -12.48 -0.87 5.18
CA ASP A 105 -12.11 -1.88 6.17
C ASP A 105 -13.29 -2.83 6.43
N PRO A 106 -13.38 -3.98 5.73
CA PRO A 106 -14.43 -4.97 5.94
C PRO A 106 -14.26 -5.80 7.23
N GLY A 107 -13.21 -5.58 8.02
CA GLY A 107 -12.77 -6.47 9.09
C GLY A 107 -11.90 -7.64 8.58
N ASP A 108 -11.36 -8.44 9.51
CA ASP A 108 -10.31 -9.45 9.19
C ASP A 108 -10.78 -10.60 8.28
N GLU A 109 -12.09 -10.81 8.20
CA GLU A 109 -12.72 -11.81 7.30
C GLU A 109 -12.75 -11.37 5.84
N GLY A 110 -12.56 -10.07 5.56
CA GLY A 110 -12.54 -9.53 4.21
C GLY A 110 -11.32 -10.01 3.41
N MET A 111 -11.56 -10.29 2.13
CA MET A 111 -10.49 -10.56 1.16
C MET A 111 -9.81 -9.22 0.83
N PRO A 112 -8.48 -9.11 1.01
CA PRO A 112 -7.76 -7.90 0.68
C PRO A 112 -7.68 -7.72 -0.84
N GLU A 113 -8.08 -6.55 -1.33
CA GLU A 113 -8.01 -6.16 -2.74
C GLU A 113 -7.66 -4.68 -2.85
N GLY A 114 -7.14 -4.29 -4.02
CA GLY A 114 -6.83 -2.90 -4.30
C GLY A 114 -6.82 -2.61 -5.79
N GLN A 115 -6.80 -1.32 -6.10
CA GLN A 115 -6.62 -0.82 -7.45
C GLN A 115 -5.99 0.58 -7.39
N ALA A 116 -4.95 0.81 -8.18
CA ALA A 116 -4.42 2.15 -8.46
C ALA A 116 -4.91 2.63 -9.84
N ASP A 117 -5.51 3.82 -9.93
CA ASP A 117 -5.99 4.42 -11.18
C ASP A 117 -5.70 5.91 -11.27
N GLY A 118 -4.67 6.27 -12.04
CA GLY A 118 -4.23 7.66 -12.17
C GLY A 118 -3.92 8.22 -10.79
N GLU A 119 -4.58 9.31 -10.40
CA GLU A 119 -4.29 10.02 -9.14
C GLU A 119 -4.95 9.39 -7.89
N ALA A 120 -5.53 8.19 -8.01
CA ALA A 120 -6.30 7.55 -6.95
C ALA A 120 -5.87 6.11 -6.64
N VAL A 121 -5.88 5.74 -5.36
CA VAL A 121 -5.73 4.35 -4.89
C VAL A 121 -6.98 3.95 -4.12
N SER A 122 -7.59 2.82 -4.48
CA SER A 122 -8.67 2.19 -3.73
C SER A 122 -8.18 0.91 -3.07
N ILE A 123 -8.51 0.71 -1.81
CA ILE A 123 -8.08 -0.43 -0.99
C ILE A 123 -9.31 -0.96 -0.26
N THR A 124 -9.55 -2.27 -0.36
CA THR A 124 -10.46 -2.99 0.52
C THR A 124 -9.61 -3.94 1.34
N ALA A 125 -9.36 -3.63 2.61
CA ALA A 125 -8.50 -4.45 3.47
C ALA A 125 -8.75 -4.15 4.94
N SER A 126 -8.65 -5.17 5.80
CA SER A 126 -8.63 -4.92 7.23
C SER A 126 -7.41 -4.11 7.64
N THR A 127 -7.51 -3.37 8.75
CA THR A 127 -6.39 -2.60 9.30
C THR A 127 -5.09 -3.44 9.41
N SER A 128 -5.17 -4.73 9.75
CA SER A 128 -4.01 -5.63 9.86
C SER A 128 -3.36 -5.98 8.52
N LYS A 129 -4.11 -5.87 7.41
CA LYS A 129 -3.66 -6.16 6.04
C LYS A 129 -3.42 -4.90 5.21
N LEU A 130 -3.87 -3.73 5.68
CA LEU A 130 -3.85 -2.45 4.98
C LEU A 130 -2.48 -2.14 4.37
N GLN A 131 -1.43 -2.20 5.18
CA GLN A 131 -0.11 -1.76 4.75
C GLN A 131 0.42 -2.59 3.57
N ARG A 132 0.17 -3.90 3.59
CA ARG A 132 0.61 -4.80 2.53
C ARG A 132 -0.07 -4.44 1.20
N VAL A 133 -1.40 -4.26 1.22
CA VAL A 133 -2.17 -3.87 0.03
C VAL A 133 -1.78 -2.47 -0.44
N LEU A 134 -1.58 -1.53 0.49
CA LEU A 134 -1.13 -0.18 0.17
C LEU A 134 0.23 -0.17 -0.55
N VAL A 135 1.20 -0.98 -0.11
CA VAL A 135 2.50 -1.10 -0.81
C VAL A 135 2.32 -1.63 -2.23
N HIS A 136 1.45 -2.62 -2.43
CA HIS A 136 1.14 -3.19 -3.74
C HIS A 136 0.53 -2.14 -4.67
N GLU A 137 -0.51 -1.44 -4.23
CA GLU A 137 -1.17 -0.42 -5.07
C GLU A 137 -0.29 0.79 -5.33
N LEU A 138 0.53 1.22 -4.37
CA LEU A 138 1.50 2.28 -4.61
C LEU A 138 2.61 1.86 -5.57
N ALA A 139 2.94 0.56 -5.66
CA ALA A 139 3.87 0.05 -6.67
C ALA A 139 3.27 0.10 -8.08
N HIS A 140 1.97 -0.18 -8.24
CA HIS A 140 1.24 0.09 -9.49
C HIS A 140 1.26 1.57 -9.85
N HIS A 141 0.94 2.44 -8.90
CA HIS A 141 0.97 3.90 -9.10
C HIS A 141 2.37 4.42 -9.48
N TYR A 142 3.41 3.88 -8.84
CA TYR A 142 4.80 4.20 -9.13
C TYR A 142 5.18 3.85 -10.57
N ASP A 143 4.72 2.71 -11.09
CA ASP A 143 5.01 2.26 -12.45
C ASP A 143 4.47 3.23 -13.52
N GLU A 144 3.28 3.78 -13.31
CA GLU A 144 2.67 4.75 -14.25
C GLU A 144 3.60 5.96 -14.52
N HIS A 145 4.43 6.32 -13.53
CA HIS A 145 5.32 7.48 -13.56
C HIS A 145 6.79 7.13 -13.79
N ASN A 146 7.18 5.89 -13.48
CA ASN A 146 8.56 5.44 -13.46
C ASN A 146 8.77 4.18 -14.31
N GLY A 147 8.02 4.05 -15.41
CA GLY A 147 8.05 2.88 -16.29
C GLY A 147 9.45 2.51 -16.83
N GLU A 148 10.42 3.42 -16.86
CA GLU A 148 11.82 3.09 -17.17
C GLU A 148 12.47 2.24 -16.07
N VAL A 149 12.23 2.57 -14.79
CA VAL A 149 12.74 1.83 -13.63
C VAL A 149 12.07 0.46 -13.59
N THR A 150 10.75 0.41 -13.71
CA THR A 150 10.00 -0.85 -13.76
C THR A 150 10.41 -1.69 -14.97
N GLY A 151 10.57 -1.08 -16.15
CA GLY A 151 11.03 -1.75 -17.36
C GLY A 151 12.44 -2.34 -17.19
N THR A 152 13.34 -1.62 -16.51
CA THR A 152 14.67 -2.13 -16.15
C THR A 152 14.56 -3.35 -15.23
N TYR A 153 13.72 -3.28 -14.20
CA TYR A 153 13.46 -4.41 -13.31
C TYR A 153 12.93 -5.63 -14.07
N LEU A 154 11.88 -5.45 -14.87
CA LEU A 154 11.28 -6.52 -15.67
C LEU A 154 12.32 -7.12 -16.64
N ASN A 155 13.18 -6.30 -17.23
CA ASN A 155 14.22 -6.79 -18.12
C ASN A 155 15.26 -7.70 -17.45
N ILE A 156 15.47 -7.61 -16.13
CA ILE A 156 16.37 -8.52 -15.40
C ILE A 156 16.01 -9.98 -15.69
N ARG A 157 14.72 -10.29 -15.67
CA ARG A 157 14.19 -11.64 -15.83
C ARG A 157 13.68 -11.89 -17.24
N PHE A 158 12.93 -10.93 -17.81
CA PHE A 158 12.21 -11.12 -19.08
C PHE A 158 13.06 -10.85 -20.33
N ALA A 159 14.16 -10.09 -20.25
CA ALA A 159 15.03 -9.89 -21.42
C ALA A 159 15.94 -11.09 -21.69
N LYS A 160 16.16 -11.95 -20.69
CA LYS A 160 17.12 -13.06 -20.77
C LYS A 160 16.48 -14.41 -21.13
N GLN A 161 15.15 -14.59 -21.04
CA GLN A 161 14.50 -15.90 -21.20
C GLN A 161 13.00 -15.87 -21.61
N PRO A 162 12.45 -17.00 -22.13
CA PRO A 162 11.05 -17.17 -22.51
C PRO A 162 10.06 -17.24 -21.32
N LEU A 163 10.39 -16.65 -20.17
CA LEU A 163 9.53 -16.70 -18.98
C LEU A 163 8.11 -16.23 -19.29
N TRP A 164 7.94 -15.23 -20.15
CA TRP A 164 6.60 -14.80 -20.57
C TRP A 164 5.81 -15.90 -21.29
N ASN A 165 6.46 -16.70 -22.11
CA ASN A 165 5.80 -17.83 -22.77
C ASN A 165 5.46 -18.93 -21.76
N GLU A 166 6.30 -19.14 -20.75
CA GLU A 166 6.04 -20.09 -19.66
C GLU A 166 4.89 -19.62 -18.76
N LEU A 167 4.85 -18.33 -18.41
CA LEU A 167 3.75 -17.73 -17.64
C LEU A 167 2.43 -17.71 -18.44
N ASP A 168 2.47 -17.40 -19.74
CA ASP A 168 1.27 -17.45 -20.59
C ASP A 168 0.75 -18.89 -20.75
N ALA A 169 1.65 -19.86 -20.90
CA ALA A 169 1.29 -21.28 -20.93
C ALA A 169 0.67 -21.74 -19.60
N LEU A 170 1.26 -21.33 -18.46
CA LEU A 170 0.71 -21.59 -17.13
C LEU A 170 -0.69 -20.98 -16.98
N TRP A 171 -0.89 -19.74 -17.42
CA TRP A 171 -2.20 -19.09 -17.41
C TRP A 171 -3.23 -19.74 -18.30
N LYS A 172 -2.80 -20.25 -19.46
CA LYS A 172 -3.68 -21.00 -20.34
C LYS A 172 -4.19 -22.25 -19.61
N HIS A 173 -3.30 -22.99 -18.95
CA HIS A 173 -3.67 -24.15 -18.13
C HIS A 173 -4.62 -23.77 -16.99
N ILE A 174 -4.32 -22.70 -16.25
CA ILE A 174 -5.18 -22.19 -15.16
C ILE A 174 -6.59 -21.86 -15.69
N ARG A 175 -6.69 -21.23 -16.87
CA ARG A 175 -7.97 -20.85 -17.50
C ARG A 175 -8.78 -22.06 -17.96
N GLU A 176 -8.13 -23.04 -18.56
CA GLU A 176 -8.76 -24.27 -19.04
C GLU A 176 -9.36 -25.10 -17.89
N LYS A 177 -8.83 -24.95 -16.67
CA LYS A 177 -9.30 -25.66 -15.48
C LYS A 177 -10.22 -24.83 -14.57
N LYS A 178 -10.66 -23.64 -14.99
CA LYS A 178 -11.56 -22.80 -14.20
C LYS A 178 -12.82 -23.57 -13.78
N SER A 179 -13.14 -23.51 -12.49
CA SER A 179 -14.37 -24.03 -11.92
C SER A 179 -15.09 -22.90 -11.19
N ALA A 180 -16.37 -22.70 -11.46
CA ALA A 180 -17.20 -21.66 -10.84
C ALA A 180 -16.58 -20.24 -10.93
N GLY A 181 -15.86 -19.93 -12.02
CA GLY A 181 -15.27 -18.60 -12.24
C GLY A 181 -13.91 -18.37 -11.57
N ARG A 182 -13.48 -19.23 -10.65
CA ARG A 182 -12.18 -19.11 -9.97
C ARG A 182 -11.08 -19.95 -10.66
N PRO A 183 -9.83 -19.47 -10.71
CA PRO A 183 -8.67 -20.29 -11.03
C PRO A 183 -8.66 -21.58 -10.21
N LYS A 184 -8.51 -22.74 -10.87
CA LYS A 184 -8.26 -24.00 -10.15
C LYS A 184 -6.75 -24.22 -10.08
N ILE A 185 -6.23 -24.16 -8.86
CA ILE A 185 -4.81 -24.39 -8.58
C ILE A 185 -4.60 -25.88 -8.30
N ASP A 186 -3.97 -26.57 -9.25
CA ASP A 186 -3.61 -27.98 -9.11
C ASP A 186 -2.10 -28.15 -8.82
N ASP A 187 -1.66 -29.39 -8.59
CA ASP A 187 -0.28 -29.67 -8.23
C ASP A 187 0.72 -29.30 -9.33
N TYR A 188 0.27 -29.34 -10.59
CA TYR A 188 1.07 -28.85 -11.71
C TYR A 188 1.26 -27.33 -11.61
N VAL A 189 0.19 -26.55 -11.38
CA VAL A 189 0.30 -25.09 -11.20
C VAL A 189 1.23 -24.75 -10.04
N ARG A 190 1.08 -25.41 -8.89
CA ARG A 190 1.97 -25.18 -7.73
C ARG A 190 3.43 -25.52 -8.04
N ALA A 191 3.68 -26.61 -8.75
CA ALA A 191 5.03 -27.01 -9.15
C ALA A 191 5.65 -25.97 -10.10
N GLU A 192 4.89 -25.48 -11.07
CA GLU A 192 5.34 -24.46 -12.02
C GLU A 192 5.57 -23.11 -11.34
N LEU A 193 4.68 -22.64 -10.47
CA LEU A 193 4.88 -21.40 -9.69
C LEU A 193 6.19 -21.42 -8.89
N ARG A 194 6.49 -22.56 -8.25
CA ARG A 194 7.76 -22.77 -7.52
C ARG A 194 8.97 -22.80 -8.46
N ARG A 195 8.88 -23.55 -9.57
CA ARG A 195 9.97 -23.68 -10.55
C ARG A 195 10.31 -22.34 -11.18
N LEU A 196 9.28 -21.60 -11.59
CA LEU A 196 9.37 -20.28 -12.21
C LEU A 196 9.73 -19.18 -11.21
N ARG A 197 9.66 -19.46 -9.91
CA ARG A 197 9.84 -18.50 -8.82
C ARG A 197 9.02 -17.24 -9.10
N VAL A 198 7.71 -17.39 -9.26
CA VAL A 198 6.84 -16.22 -9.43
C VAL A 198 6.64 -15.58 -8.05
N PRO A 199 6.74 -14.24 -7.92
CA PRO A 199 6.21 -13.50 -6.78
C PRO A 199 4.79 -13.98 -6.45
N ARG A 200 4.49 -14.34 -5.20
CA ARG A 200 3.17 -14.76 -4.72
C ARG A 200 3.04 -14.58 -3.21
N ARG A 201 1.85 -14.18 -2.75
CA ARG A 201 1.56 -13.95 -1.31
C ARG A 201 1.40 -15.24 -0.53
N ASP A 202 0.88 -16.26 -1.21
CA ASP A 202 0.69 -17.61 -0.69
C ASP A 202 0.99 -18.62 -1.81
N ASP A 203 0.99 -19.91 -1.47
CA ASP A 203 1.36 -20.97 -2.42
C ASP A 203 0.39 -21.12 -3.61
N ASP A 204 -0.83 -20.60 -3.50
CA ASP A 204 -1.89 -20.73 -4.50
C ASP A 204 -2.21 -19.40 -5.22
N ASP A 205 -1.53 -18.31 -4.86
CA ASP A 205 -1.68 -17.00 -5.48
C ASP A 205 -1.07 -17.00 -6.88
N VAL A 206 -1.97 -16.96 -7.86
CA VAL A 206 -1.65 -16.87 -9.29
C VAL A 206 -1.85 -15.46 -9.84
N HIS A 207 -2.38 -14.51 -9.06
CA HIS A 207 -2.72 -13.17 -9.55
C HIS A 207 -1.52 -12.50 -10.21
N LEU A 208 -0.35 -12.63 -9.56
CA LEU A 208 0.92 -12.04 -9.97
C LEU A 208 1.55 -12.69 -11.21
N THR A 209 1.02 -13.82 -11.68
CA THR A 209 1.40 -14.36 -12.99
C THR A 209 0.73 -13.57 -14.13
N GLY A 210 -0.33 -12.81 -13.84
CA GLY A 210 -1.35 -12.21 -14.73
C GLY A 210 -0.81 -11.36 -15.87
N ASP A 211 0.08 -10.46 -15.48
CA ASP A 211 0.71 -9.48 -16.34
C ASP A 211 1.96 -8.91 -15.64
N TYR A 212 2.65 -8.01 -16.34
CA TYR A 212 3.89 -7.40 -15.87
C TYR A 212 3.67 -6.37 -14.76
N TYR A 213 2.50 -5.74 -14.70
CA TYR A 213 2.17 -4.77 -13.66
C TYR A 213 2.07 -5.48 -12.31
N GLU A 214 1.32 -6.58 -12.27
CA GLU A 214 1.16 -7.39 -11.07
C GLU A 214 2.47 -8.07 -10.66
N TYR A 215 3.26 -8.54 -11.64
CA TYR A 215 4.58 -9.09 -11.35
C TYR A 215 5.49 -8.06 -10.64
N TRP A 216 5.52 -6.81 -11.12
CA TRP A 216 6.26 -5.72 -10.48
C TRP A 216 5.73 -5.42 -9.07
N ALA A 217 4.43 -5.14 -8.95
CA ALA A 217 3.82 -4.74 -7.68
C ALA A 217 4.00 -5.83 -6.61
N GLY A 218 3.77 -7.09 -6.98
CA GLY A 218 3.95 -8.21 -6.07
C GLY A 218 5.41 -8.47 -5.69
N SER A 219 6.37 -8.16 -6.58
CA SER A 219 7.80 -8.23 -6.23
C SER A 219 8.20 -7.18 -5.21
N VAL A 220 7.68 -5.95 -5.35
CA VAL A 220 7.89 -4.86 -4.40
C VAL A 220 7.24 -5.20 -3.05
N GLU A 221 6.00 -5.71 -3.06
CA GLU A 221 5.28 -6.16 -1.87
C GLU A 221 6.09 -7.23 -1.10
N LEU A 222 6.53 -8.29 -1.79
CA LEU A 222 7.31 -9.36 -1.20
C LEU A 222 8.65 -8.88 -0.63
N TYR A 223 9.39 -8.06 -1.39
CA TYR A 223 10.64 -7.50 -0.90
C TYR A 223 10.40 -6.65 0.34
N TRP A 224 9.32 -5.86 0.39
CA TRP A 224 9.00 -5.07 1.56
C TRP A 224 8.71 -5.92 2.81
N LEU A 225 7.95 -7.01 2.65
CA LEU A 225 7.60 -7.95 3.73
C LEU A 225 8.83 -8.69 4.28
N ASP A 226 9.67 -9.22 3.39
CA ASP A 226 10.77 -10.11 3.74
C ASP A 226 12.15 -9.46 3.65
N LYS A 227 12.22 -8.11 3.62
CA LYS A 227 13.50 -7.39 3.60
C LYS A 227 14.37 -7.82 4.80
N GLY A 228 15.54 -8.38 4.50
CA GLY A 228 16.45 -8.92 5.50
C GLY A 228 16.49 -10.45 5.56
N ASP A 229 15.50 -11.16 4.99
CA ASP A 229 15.55 -12.61 4.78
C ASP A 229 15.75 -12.93 3.29
N ARG A 230 17.01 -12.90 2.86
CA ARG A 230 17.35 -13.25 1.47
C ARG A 230 16.90 -14.66 1.09
N LYS A 231 16.91 -15.61 2.04
CA LYS A 231 16.55 -17.00 1.75
C LYS A 231 15.05 -17.14 1.50
N ALA A 232 14.22 -16.43 2.26
CA ALA A 232 12.79 -16.33 2.00
C ALA A 232 12.55 -15.73 0.60
N LEU A 233 13.18 -14.59 0.30
CA LEU A 233 13.06 -13.92 -1.00
C LEU A 233 13.49 -14.81 -2.17
N GLN A 234 14.56 -15.60 -2.04
CA GLN A 234 15.06 -16.50 -3.09
C GLN A 234 14.08 -17.62 -3.49
N SER A 235 13.02 -17.85 -2.68
CA SER A 235 11.93 -18.77 -3.04
C SER A 235 11.01 -18.20 -4.13
N TYR A 236 11.02 -16.88 -4.31
CA TYR A 236 10.11 -16.13 -5.18
C TYR A 236 10.82 -15.19 -6.14
N LEU A 237 12.06 -14.81 -5.87
CA LEU A 237 12.83 -13.85 -6.65
C LEU A 237 14.20 -14.44 -7.00
N ILE A 238 14.80 -13.99 -8.11
CA ILE A 238 16.20 -14.31 -8.43
C ILE A 238 17.13 -13.26 -7.80
N ASP A 239 18.41 -13.60 -7.65
CA ASP A 239 19.38 -12.73 -6.94
C ASP A 239 19.47 -11.32 -7.55
N ASP A 240 19.49 -11.21 -8.88
CA ASP A 240 19.55 -9.92 -9.57
C ASP A 240 18.32 -9.03 -9.25
N GLU A 241 17.13 -9.62 -9.12
CA GLU A 241 15.90 -8.88 -8.77
C GLU A 241 15.93 -8.41 -7.31
N ILE A 242 16.37 -9.28 -6.40
CA ILE A 242 16.53 -8.96 -4.98
C ILE A 242 17.52 -7.80 -4.83
N ASP A 243 18.65 -7.85 -5.54
CA ASP A 243 19.68 -6.82 -5.45
C ASP A 243 19.23 -5.49 -6.09
N PHE A 244 18.39 -5.55 -7.14
CA PHE A 244 17.75 -4.36 -7.70
C PHE A 244 16.81 -3.71 -6.69
N LEU A 245 15.88 -4.48 -6.12
CA LEU A 245 14.90 -3.98 -5.15
C LEU A 245 15.60 -3.45 -3.89
N LYS A 246 16.65 -4.13 -3.42
CA LYS A 246 17.48 -3.64 -2.31
C LYS A 246 18.00 -2.24 -2.56
N LYS A 247 18.63 -2.01 -3.72
CA LYS A 247 19.16 -0.69 -4.09
C LYS A 247 18.05 0.34 -4.16
N LEU A 248 16.88 -0.02 -4.67
CA LEU A 248 15.74 0.89 -4.77
C LEU A 248 15.20 1.29 -3.39
N PHE A 249 15.07 0.34 -2.47
CA PHE A 249 14.62 0.57 -1.09
C PHE A 249 15.64 1.33 -0.22
N GLU A 250 16.94 1.15 -0.49
CA GLU A 250 18.03 1.82 0.24
C GLU A 250 18.41 3.18 -0.36
N SER A 251 17.92 3.51 -1.56
CA SER A 251 18.20 4.78 -2.23
C SER A 251 17.51 5.94 -1.51
N PRO A 252 18.25 6.87 -0.87
CA PRO A 252 17.65 7.85 0.03
C PRO A 252 16.66 8.81 -0.65
N GLU A 253 16.90 9.22 -1.89
CA GLU A 253 16.15 10.32 -2.51
C GLU A 253 16.23 10.29 -4.06
N ARG A 254 15.50 9.39 -4.72
CA ARG A 254 15.03 9.68 -6.09
C ARG A 254 13.66 10.38 -6.08
N SER A 255 13.15 10.72 -4.90
CA SER A 255 11.90 11.44 -4.71
C SER A 255 12.01 12.86 -5.25
N ALA A 256 11.17 13.18 -6.24
CA ALA A 256 10.96 14.49 -6.85
C ALA A 256 11.88 14.88 -8.04
N THR A 257 12.05 14.02 -9.04
CA THR A 257 12.05 14.57 -10.40
C THR A 257 10.64 15.12 -10.67
N ARG A 258 10.45 16.43 -10.47
CA ARG A 258 9.35 17.18 -11.06
C ARG A 258 9.41 16.96 -12.56
N HIS A 259 8.66 16.00 -13.07
CA HIS A 259 8.22 16.06 -14.45
C HIS A 259 7.19 17.19 -14.51
N GLY A 260 7.68 18.43 -14.63
CA GLY A 260 6.89 19.47 -15.26
C GLY A 260 6.42 18.95 -16.62
N PRO A 261 5.27 19.41 -17.14
CA PRO A 261 4.72 18.91 -18.39
C PRO A 261 5.81 19.03 -19.46
N GLN A 262 6.29 17.88 -19.95
CA GLN A 262 7.36 17.84 -20.93
C GLN A 262 6.82 18.49 -22.21
N GLY A 263 7.20 19.74 -22.45
CA GLY A 263 7.19 20.31 -23.79
C GLY A 263 8.04 19.41 -24.68
N ALA A 264 7.49 19.07 -25.85
CA ALA A 264 8.10 18.21 -26.84
C ALA A 264 9.56 18.64 -27.13
N SER A 265 10.53 17.88 -26.61
CA SER A 265 11.93 18.02 -26.95
C SER A 265 12.30 16.92 -27.93
N SER A 266 12.66 17.33 -29.14
CA SER A 266 13.16 16.49 -30.22
C SER A 266 14.44 15.77 -29.76
N LEU A 267 14.46 14.44 -29.83
CA LEU A 267 15.69 13.65 -29.69
C LEU A 267 16.11 13.04 -31.04
N PRO A 268 17.42 12.86 -31.27
CA PRO A 268 17.96 12.40 -32.53
C PRO A 268 17.76 10.89 -32.73
N SER A 269 17.41 10.53 -33.95
CA SER A 269 17.20 9.18 -34.44
C SER A 269 18.51 8.38 -34.45
N GLY A 270 18.59 7.32 -33.64
CA GLY A 270 19.67 6.36 -33.74
C GLY A 270 19.75 5.39 -32.58
N LEU A 271 18.93 4.33 -32.62
CA LEU A 271 19.20 2.94 -32.19
C LEU A 271 17.85 2.27 -31.88
N SER A 272 17.35 1.48 -32.85
CA SER A 272 16.15 0.67 -32.69
C SER A 272 16.49 -0.67 -32.03
N SER A 273 16.17 -0.81 -30.75
CA SER A 273 15.86 -2.12 -30.17
C SER A 273 14.36 -2.15 -29.87
N SER A 274 13.61 -2.90 -30.65
CA SER A 274 12.17 -3.05 -30.52
C SER A 274 11.81 -3.89 -29.30
N CYS A 275 11.54 -3.24 -28.16
CA CYS A 275 10.59 -3.77 -27.20
C CYS A 275 9.17 -3.58 -27.78
N PRO A 276 8.24 -4.54 -27.56
CA PRO A 276 6.88 -4.39 -28.04
C PRO A 276 6.19 -3.27 -27.25
N THR A 277 6.09 -2.09 -27.85
CA THR A 277 5.21 -1.03 -27.37
C THR A 277 3.78 -1.51 -27.47
N SER A 278 3.23 -2.00 -26.36
CA SER A 278 1.82 -2.37 -26.30
C SER A 278 0.99 -1.08 -26.27
N SER A 279 0.40 -0.72 -27.41
CA SER A 279 -0.70 0.24 -27.45
C SER A 279 -1.96 -0.44 -26.91
N ARG A 280 -2.04 -0.60 -25.57
CA ARG A 280 -3.26 -1.07 -24.88
C ARG A 280 -3.47 -0.31 -23.56
N ARG A 281 -3.59 1.02 -23.63
CA ARG A 281 -4.41 1.76 -22.67
C ARG A 281 -5.88 1.51 -23.06
N ASN A 282 -6.54 0.53 -22.44
CA ASN A 282 -8.01 0.41 -22.23
C ASN A 282 -8.55 -1.02 -22.03
N SER A 283 -7.78 -1.94 -21.47
CA SER A 283 -8.41 -3.11 -20.84
C SER A 283 -7.70 -3.47 -19.55
N ARG A 284 -7.98 -2.71 -18.49
CA ARG A 284 -7.85 -3.24 -17.14
C ARG A 284 -8.73 -4.48 -17.08
N ARG A 285 -8.11 -5.65 -17.24
CA ARG A 285 -8.80 -6.92 -17.04
C ARG A 285 -9.11 -6.97 -15.56
N LYS A 286 -10.39 -6.91 -15.20
CA LYS A 286 -10.84 -7.36 -13.87
C LYS A 286 -10.49 -8.84 -13.76
N VAL A 287 -9.34 -9.12 -13.16
CA VAL A 287 -9.00 -10.45 -12.66
C VAL A 287 -9.60 -10.49 -11.26
N TRP A 288 -10.54 -11.42 -11.09
CA TRP A 288 -11.30 -11.65 -9.87
C TRP A 288 -10.54 -12.58 -8.93
#